data_AF-F3FVF9-F1
#
_entry.id   AF-F3FVF9-F1
#
_cell.length_a   1.000
_cell.length_b   1.000
_cell.length_c   1.000
_cell.angle_alpha   90.00
_cell.angle_beta   90.00
_cell.angle_gamma   90.00
#
_symmetry.space_group_name_H-M   'P 1'
#
loop_
_entity.id
_entity.type
_entity.pdbx_description
1 polymer ?
#
loop_
_entity_poly.entity_id
_entity_poly.type
_entity_poly.pdbx_seq_one_letter_code
_entity_poly.pdbx_strand_id
1 'polypeptide(L)'
;RGVPLITVLFMSSVMLPLFMPEGMNFDKLLRALIGVILFQSAYIAEVVRGGMQAIPKGQYEAASAMGLGYWRSMGLVILPQALKMVIPGIVNTFIALFKDTSLVIIIGLFDLLNSVKQATADPAWLGMAT
;
A
#
# COMPACT_ATOMS: atom_id res chain seq x y z
N ARG A 1 -13.59 -4.45 -9.94
CA ARG A 1 -12.84 -5.70 -9.70
C ARG A 1 -11.41 -5.43 -10.15
N GLY A 2 -10.47 -5.40 -9.20
CA GLY A 2 -9.11 -4.87 -9.43
C GLY A 2 -8.14 -5.91 -9.98
N VAL A 3 -7.01 -5.43 -10.49
CA VAL A 3 -5.86 -6.26 -10.91
C VAL A 3 -5.26 -6.94 -9.67
N PRO A 4 -4.91 -8.24 -9.71
CA PRO A 4 -4.23 -8.89 -8.59
C PRO A 4 -2.84 -8.30 -8.31
N LEU A 5 -2.45 -8.17 -7.03
CA LEU A 5 -1.14 -7.63 -6.65
C LEU A 5 0.03 -8.47 -7.20
N ILE A 6 -0.14 -9.79 -7.28
CA ILE A 6 0.85 -10.70 -7.90
C ILE A 6 1.17 -10.31 -9.34
N THR A 7 0.18 -9.88 -10.11
CA THR A 7 0.37 -9.42 -11.49
C THR A 7 1.19 -8.15 -11.53
N VAL A 8 0.97 -7.22 -10.59
CA VAL A 8 1.75 -5.99 -10.48
C VAL A 8 3.20 -6.28 -10.12
N LEU A 9 3.45 -7.18 -9.16
CA LEU A 9 4.80 -7.60 -8.76
C LEU A 9 5.55 -8.28 -9.91
N PHE A 10 4.86 -9.14 -10.66
CA PHE A 10 5.42 -9.80 -11.83
C PHE A 10 5.74 -8.77 -12.94
N MET A 11 4.81 -7.85 -13.21
CA MET A 11 5.01 -6.80 -14.20
C MET A 11 6.20 -5.90 -13.83
N SER A 12 6.33 -5.47 -12.57
CA SER A 12 7.42 -4.59 -12.15
C SER A 12 8.78 -5.28 -12.11
N SER A 13 8.81 -6.58 -11.79
CA SER A 13 10.07 -7.31 -11.59
C SER A 13 10.59 -8.02 -12.84
N VAL A 14 9.68 -8.53 -13.68
CA VAL A 14 10.00 -9.37 -14.84
C VAL A 14 9.77 -8.66 -16.16
N MET A 15 8.66 -7.92 -16.31
CA MET A 15 8.31 -7.29 -17.59
C MET A 15 8.96 -5.91 -17.76
N LEU A 16 8.96 -5.07 -16.72
CA LEU A 16 9.56 -3.72 -16.78
C LEU A 16 11.01 -3.71 -17.29
N PRO A 17 11.91 -4.62 -16.88
CA PRO A 17 13.29 -4.64 -17.39
C PRO A 17 13.40 -4.89 -18.89
N LEU A 18 12.44 -5.59 -19.50
CA LEU A 18 12.44 -5.85 -20.94
C LEU A 18 12.22 -4.58 -21.77
N PHE A 19 11.65 -3.54 -21.16
CA PHE A 19 11.43 -2.23 -21.78
C PHE A 19 12.51 -1.20 -21.40
N MET A 20 13.46 -1.57 -20.54
CA MET A 20 14.55 -0.69 -20.12
C MET A 20 15.78 -0.86 -21.03
N PRO A 21 16.58 0.20 -21.25
CA PRO A 21 17.83 0.11 -22.00
C PRO A 21 18.80 -0.91 -21.41
N GLU A 22 19.56 -1.59 -22.27
CA GLU A 22 20.61 -2.52 -21.84
C GLU A 22 21.61 -1.82 -20.90
N GLY A 23 21.90 -2.44 -19.75
CA GLY A 23 22.76 -1.89 -18.70
C GLY A 23 22.03 -1.14 -17.58
N MET A 24 20.75 -0.82 -17.73
CA MET A 24 19.93 -0.20 -16.67
C MET A 24 19.43 -1.25 -15.68
N ASN A 25 20.30 -1.68 -14.77
CA ASN A 25 19.96 -2.64 -13.72
C ASN A 25 19.42 -1.94 -12.47
N PHE A 26 18.11 -1.73 -12.42
CA PHE A 26 17.45 -1.29 -11.18
C PHE A 26 17.43 -2.41 -10.15
N ASP A 27 17.64 -2.04 -8.88
CA ASP A 27 17.45 -2.94 -7.76
C ASP A 27 16.05 -3.61 -7.80
N LYS A 28 16.00 -4.93 -7.56
CA LYS A 28 14.76 -5.73 -7.64
C LYS A 28 13.75 -5.30 -6.57
N LEU A 29 14.23 -5.03 -5.35
CA LEU A 29 13.40 -4.56 -4.24
C LEU A 29 12.82 -3.18 -4.56
N LEU A 30 13.60 -2.26 -5.12
CA LEU A 30 13.11 -0.92 -5.48
C LEU A 30 11.98 -0.98 -6.50
N ARG A 31 12.11 -1.81 -7.55
CA ARG A 31 11.05 -1.99 -8.56
C ARG A 31 9.78 -2.59 -7.96
N ALA A 32 9.93 -3.58 -7.10
CA ALA A 32 8.81 -4.18 -6.38
C ALA A 32 8.11 -3.13 -5.50
N LEU A 33 8.87 -2.35 -4.73
CA LEU A 33 8.35 -1.29 -3.87
C LEU A 33 7.56 -0.24 -4.66
N ILE A 34 8.08 0.24 -5.79
CA ILE A 34 7.36 1.21 -6.64
C ILE A 34 6.01 0.62 -7.11
N GLY A 35 6.01 -0.62 -7.58
CA GLY A 35 4.79 -1.31 -8.02
C GLY A 35 3.76 -1.44 -6.89
N VAL A 36 4.21 -1.84 -5.70
CA VAL A 36 3.36 -1.95 -4.51
C VAL A 36 2.83 -0.58 -4.06
N ILE A 37 3.66 0.46 -4.04
CA ILE A 37 3.25 1.82 -3.65
C ILE A 37 2.16 2.33 -4.58
N LEU A 38 2.34 2.20 -5.91
CA LEU A 38 1.36 2.65 -6.88
C LEU A 38 0.03 1.88 -6.72
N PHE A 39 0.10 0.57 -6.58
CA PHE A 39 -1.08 -0.26 -6.34
C PHE A 39 -1.81 0.15 -5.05
N GLN A 40 -1.07 0.26 -3.95
CA GLN A 40 -1.61 0.55 -2.63
C GLN A 40 -2.15 1.98 -2.53
N SER A 41 -1.56 2.93 -3.27
CA SER A 41 -2.03 4.32 -3.33
C SER A 41 -3.46 4.42 -3.86
N ALA A 42 -3.84 3.59 -4.84
CA ALA A 42 -5.19 3.55 -5.38
C ALA A 42 -6.21 3.06 -4.33
N TYR A 43 -5.85 2.05 -3.53
CA TYR A 43 -6.69 1.58 -2.42
C TYR A 43 -6.85 2.64 -1.33
N ILE A 44 -5.77 3.33 -0.96
CA ILE A 44 -5.84 4.42 0.03
C ILE A 44 -6.69 5.57 -0.50
N ALA A 45 -6.56 5.93 -1.78
CA ALA A 45 -7.37 6.96 -2.41
C ALA A 45 -8.87 6.62 -2.34
N GLU A 46 -9.22 5.36 -2.60
CA GLU A 46 -10.60 4.88 -2.52
C GLU A 46 -11.15 4.90 -1.08
N VAL A 47 -10.32 4.54 -0.10
CA VAL A 47 -10.65 4.63 1.33
C VAL A 47 -10.93 6.08 1.74
N VAL A 48 -10.04 7.02 1.37
CA VAL A 48 -10.23 8.46 1.65
C VAL A 48 -11.47 9.00 0.95
N ARG A 49 -11.70 8.63 -0.32
CA ARG A 49 -12.89 9.00 -1.08
C ARG A 49 -14.17 8.49 -0.41
N GLY A 50 -14.17 7.24 0.07
CA GLY A 50 -15.28 6.67 0.84
C GLY A 50 -15.52 7.43 2.15
N GLY A 51 -14.45 7.85 2.82
CA GLY A 51 -14.51 8.72 4.00
C GLY A 51 -15.17 10.06 3.74
N MET A 52 -14.80 10.73 2.64
CA MET A 52 -15.40 12.00 2.25
C MET A 52 -16.89 11.86 1.92
N GLN A 53 -17.31 10.73 1.35
CA GLN A 53 -18.73 10.44 1.05
C GLN A 53 -19.56 10.15 2.30
N ALA A 54 -18.94 9.68 3.38
CA ALA A 54 -19.61 9.45 4.65
C ALA A 54 -19.92 10.75 5.42
N ILE A 55 -19.34 11.88 5.01
CA ILE A 55 -19.59 13.18 5.66
C ILE A 55 -21.03 13.64 5.40
N PRO A 56 -21.80 13.97 6.47
CA PRO A 56 -23.14 14.51 6.30
C PRO A 56 -23.15 15.79 5.45
N LYS A 57 -24.14 15.90 4.55
CA LYS A 57 -24.31 17.08 3.67
C LYS A 57 -24.36 18.41 4.44
N GLY A 58 -24.90 18.39 5.67
CA GLY A 58 -24.96 19.57 6.54
C GLY A 58 -23.60 20.20 6.86
N GLN A 59 -22.49 19.44 6.84
CA GLN A 59 -21.14 20.01 7.03
C GLN A 59 -20.72 20.86 5.82
N TYR A 60 -21.07 20.42 4.62
CA TYR A 60 -20.82 21.18 3.39
C TYR A 60 -21.69 22.43 3.34
N GLU A 61 -22.97 22.31 3.71
CA GLU A 61 -23.91 23.43 3.77
C GLU A 61 -23.51 24.46 4.82
N ALA A 62 -23.11 24.03 6.02
CA ALA A 62 -22.62 24.91 7.08
C ALA A 62 -21.34 25.66 6.67
N ALA A 63 -20.39 24.97 6.03
CA ALA A 63 -19.19 25.61 5.52
C ALA A 63 -19.51 26.66 4.44
N SER A 64 -20.47 26.37 3.55
CA SER A 64 -20.96 27.30 2.53
C SER A 64 -21.66 28.51 3.15
N ALA A 65 -22.52 28.29 4.17
CA ALA A 65 -23.21 29.35 4.89
C ALA A 65 -22.27 30.30 5.65
N MET A 66 -21.11 29.81 6.09
CA MET A 66 -20.03 30.62 6.66
C MET A 66 -19.16 31.33 5.60
N GLY A 67 -19.48 31.20 4.31
CA GLY A 67 -18.72 31.81 3.22
C GLY A 67 -17.36 31.16 2.96
N LEU A 68 -17.14 29.93 3.42
CA LEU A 68 -15.88 29.22 3.15
C LEU A 68 -15.84 28.73 1.70
N GLY A 69 -14.86 29.21 0.93
CA GLY A 69 -14.56 28.66 -0.39
C GLY A 69 -14.08 27.20 -0.34
N TYR A 70 -14.08 26.52 -1.49
CA TYR A 70 -13.78 25.08 -1.60
C TYR A 70 -12.53 24.64 -0.84
N TRP A 71 -11.41 25.32 -1.04
CA TRP A 71 -10.13 24.96 -0.40
C TRP A 71 -10.16 25.11 1.12
N ARG A 72 -10.84 26.13 1.64
CA ARG A 72 -10.99 26.34 3.09
C ARG A 72 -11.97 25.35 3.70
N SER A 73 -13.11 25.11 3.04
CA SER A 73 -14.08 24.09 3.45
C SER A 73 -13.43 22.70 3.49
N MET A 74 -12.69 22.34 2.43
CA MET A 74 -12.00 21.06 2.34
C MET A 74 -10.93 20.93 3.43
N GLY A 75 -10.04 21.91 3.56
CA GLY A 75 -8.91 21.83 4.49
C GLY A 75 -9.28 21.92 5.96
N LEU A 76 -10.31 22.70 6.31
CA LEU A 76 -10.66 22.99 7.72
C LEU A 76 -11.81 22.14 8.26
N VAL A 77 -12.73 21.71 7.38
CA VAL A 77 -13.98 21.08 7.81
C VAL A 77 -14.04 19.64 7.31
N ILE A 78 -14.04 19.44 5.99
CA ILE A 78 -14.39 18.15 5.38
C ILE A 78 -13.26 17.13 5.52
N LEU A 79 -12.05 17.47 5.08
CA LEU A 79 -10.93 16.52 5.05
C LEU A 79 -10.49 16.07 6.46
N PRO A 80 -10.37 16.93 7.47
CA PRO A 80 -10.02 16.49 8.83
C PRO A 80 -11.05 15.52 9.44
N GLN A 81 -12.34 15.71 9.15
CA GLN A 81 -13.40 14.80 9.59
C GLN A 81 -13.36 13.49 8.81
N ALA A 82 -13.22 13.55 7.49
CA ALA A 82 -13.12 12.38 6.62
C ALA A 82 -11.94 11.49 7.01
N LEU A 83 -10.76 12.09 7.24
CA LEU A 83 -9.55 11.38 7.64
C LEU A 83 -9.72 10.64 8.97
N LYS A 84 -10.41 11.22 9.96
CA LYS A 84 -10.71 10.55 11.23
C LYS A 84 -11.63 9.34 11.06
N MET A 85 -12.65 9.46 10.22
CA MET A 85 -13.60 8.36 9.97
C MET A 85 -12.95 7.18 9.24
N VAL A 86 -11.93 7.42 8.40
CA VAL A 86 -11.28 6.36 7.63
C VAL A 86 -10.11 5.70 8.35
N ILE A 87 -9.71 6.14 9.55
CA ILE A 87 -8.64 5.51 10.33
C ILE A 87 -8.83 3.98 10.41
N PRO A 88 -10.02 3.44 10.74
CA PRO A 88 -10.23 1.98 10.76
C PRO A 88 -10.02 1.33 9.39
N GLY A 89 -10.44 2.00 8.31
CA GLY A 89 -10.25 1.54 6.94
C GLY A 89 -8.78 1.49 6.55
N ILE A 90 -8.01 2.53 6.89
CA ILE A 90 -6.56 2.60 6.66
C ILE A 90 -5.85 1.46 7.41
N VAL A 91 -6.21 1.20 8.67
CA VAL A 91 -5.64 0.11 9.46
C VAL A 91 -5.94 -1.25 8.81
N ASN A 92 -7.17 -1.48 8.35
CA ASN A 92 -7.52 -2.71 7.65
C ASN A 92 -6.69 -2.89 6.37
N THR A 93 -6.51 -1.81 5.60
CA THR A 93 -5.66 -1.80 4.40
C THR A 93 -4.19 -2.05 4.74
N PHE A 94 -3.67 -1.50 5.84
CA PHE A 94 -2.32 -1.76 6.32
C PHE A 94 -2.11 -3.22 6.72
N ILE A 95 -3.07 -3.82 7.42
CA ILE A 95 -3.04 -5.25 7.78
C ILE A 95 -3.03 -6.13 6.51
N ALA A 96 -3.85 -5.79 5.52
CA ALA A 96 -3.85 -6.49 4.24
C ALA A 96 -2.49 -6.39 3.53
N LEU A 97 -1.92 -5.18 3.46
CA LEU A 97 -0.59 -4.96 2.88
C LEU A 97 0.50 -5.76 3.61
N PHE A 98 0.44 -5.83 4.94
CA PHE A 98 1.38 -6.62 5.73
C PHE A 98 1.28 -8.12 5.45
N LYS A 99 0.09 -8.65 5.18
CA LYS A 99 -0.07 -10.04 4.73
C LYS A 99 0.48 -10.24 3.32
N ASP A 100 0.26 -9.26 2.46
CA ASP A 100 0.65 -9.28 1.06
C ASP A 100 2.17 -9.16 0.84
N THR A 101 2.95 -8.67 1.83
CA THR A 101 4.43 -8.67 1.72
C THR A 101 5.01 -10.06 1.52
N SER A 102 4.30 -11.10 1.97
CA SER A 102 4.69 -12.49 1.73
C SER A 102 4.69 -12.91 0.25
N LEU A 103 3.92 -12.22 -0.60
CA LEU A 103 3.88 -12.47 -2.04
C LEU A 103 5.17 -12.06 -2.76
N VAL A 104 6.00 -11.23 -2.12
CA VAL A 104 7.30 -10.78 -2.66
C VAL A 104 8.28 -11.95 -2.83
N ILE A 105 8.03 -13.11 -2.18
CA ILE A 105 8.77 -14.36 -2.44
C ILE A 105 8.71 -14.80 -3.91
N ILE A 106 7.60 -14.52 -4.61
CA ILE A 106 7.37 -14.98 -6.00
C ILE A 106 8.38 -14.36 -6.96
N ILE A 107 8.93 -13.19 -6.62
CA ILE A 107 9.96 -12.51 -7.40
C ILE A 107 11.39 -12.79 -6.89
N GLY A 108 11.55 -13.78 -6.01
CA GLY A 108 12.84 -14.27 -5.51
C GLY A 108 13.47 -13.41 -4.42
N LEU A 109 12.66 -12.62 -3.70
CA LEU A 109 13.10 -11.82 -2.55
C LEU A 109 12.71 -12.54 -1.24
N PHE A 110 13.64 -12.59 -0.29
CA PHE A 110 13.35 -13.09 1.06
C PHE A 110 12.56 -12.05 1.85
N ASP A 111 11.41 -12.45 2.39
CA ASP A 111 10.60 -11.65 3.31
C ASP A 111 10.81 -12.13 4.77
N LEU A 112 10.12 -11.51 5.73
CA LEU A 112 10.20 -11.87 7.14
C LEU A 112 9.86 -13.34 7.39
N LEU A 113 8.79 -13.85 6.77
CA LEU A 113 8.34 -15.22 6.99
C LEU A 113 9.36 -16.22 6.47
N ASN A 114 9.95 -15.99 5.29
CA ASN A 114 10.99 -16.87 4.76
C ASN A 114 12.29 -16.75 5.53
N SER A 115 12.65 -15.55 6.01
CA SER A 115 13.82 -15.36 6.86
C SER A 115 13.71 -16.19 8.14
N VAL A 116 12.53 -16.19 8.78
CA VAL A 116 12.25 -17.03 9.95
C VAL A 116 12.28 -18.53 9.59
N LYS A 117 11.62 -18.94 8.49
CA LYS A 117 11.63 -20.34 8.06
C LYS A 117 13.04 -20.85 7.76
N GLN A 118 13.87 -20.04 7.12
CA GLN A 118 15.26 -20.36 6.81
C GLN A 118 16.09 -20.46 8.09
N ALA A 119 15.91 -19.54 9.04
CA ALA A 119 16.57 -19.61 10.35
C ALA A 119 16.17 -20.87 11.13
N THR A 120 14.89 -21.28 11.09
CA THR A 120 14.44 -22.52 11.74
C THR A 120 14.90 -23.80 11.03
N ALA A 121 15.37 -23.72 9.79
CA ALA A 121 15.93 -24.85 9.04
C ALA A 121 17.46 -24.97 9.22
N ASP A 122 18.09 -23.98 9.86
CA ASP A 122 19.54 -23.96 10.10
C ASP A 122 19.92 -24.93 11.25
N PRO A 123 20.70 -26.00 10.97
CA PRO A 123 21.15 -26.93 12.00
C PRO A 123 21.99 -26.27 13.11
N ALA A 124 22.71 -25.19 12.80
CA ALA A 124 23.51 -24.44 13.77
C ALA A 124 22.62 -23.64 14.74
N TRP A 125 21.51 -23.09 14.24
CA TRP A 125 20.51 -22.40 15.06
C TRP A 125 19.74 -23.35 15.99
N LEU A 126 19.48 -24.58 15.53
CA LEU A 126 18.78 -25.61 16.30
C LEU A 126 19.66 -26.29 17.37
N GLY A 127 20.93 -25.92 17.50
CA GLY A 127 21.88 -26.56 18.41
C GLY A 127 22.18 -28.03 18.04
N MET A 128 21.93 -28.41 16.79
CA MET A 128 22.22 -29.73 16.23
C MET A 128 23.51 -29.76 15.40
N ALA A 129 24.19 -28.60 15.26
CA ALA A 129 25.58 -28.55 14.83
C ALA A 129 26.45 -29.02 16.01
N THR A 130 27.16 -30.12 15.78
CA THR A 130 28.07 -30.80 16.72
C THR A 130 29.05 -29.87 17.41
#